data_AF-A0A414ATT8-F1
#
_entry.id   AF-A0A414ATT8-F1
#
_cell.length_a   1.000
_cell.length_b   1.000
_cell.length_c   1.000
_cell.angle_alpha   90.00
_cell.angle_beta   90.00
_cell.angle_gamma   90.00
#
_symmetry.space_group_name_H-M   'P 1'
#
loop_
_entity.id
_entity.type
_entity.pdbx_description
1 polymer ?
#
loop_
_entity_poly.entity_id
_entity_poly.type
_entity_poly.pdbx_seq_one_letter_code
_entity_poly.pdbx_strand_id
1 'polypeptide(L)' 'MKRNCVQNVIIHVPENMDFHALSDKINEFHLEVVERRLNSSNLTTVEKIAVIDKILDNLKSRELDGIIK' A
#
# COMPACT_ATOMS: atom_id res chain seq x y z
N MET A 1 17.89 18.83 13.87
CA MET A 1 17.23 17.79 13.05
C MET A 1 17.39 18.17 11.58
N LYS A 2 18.01 17.34 10.73
CA LYS A 2 18.10 17.61 9.28
C LYS A 2 16.68 17.57 8.71
N ARG A 3 16.20 18.70 8.15
CA ARG A 3 14.99 18.71 7.33
C ARG A 3 15.24 17.81 6.12
N ASN A 4 14.31 16.92 5.80
CA ASN A 4 14.40 16.09 4.60
C ASN A 4 14.65 16.99 3.38
N CYS A 5 15.79 16.80 2.70
CA CYS A 5 16.27 17.64 1.59
C CYS A 5 15.70 17.23 0.23
N VAL A 6 14.73 16.32 0.18
CA VAL A 6 14.10 15.91 -1.08
C VAL A 6 13.07 16.98 -1.45
N GLN A 7 13.46 17.89 -2.33
CA GLN A 7 12.64 19.02 -2.77
C GLN A 7 11.89 18.75 -4.08
N ASN A 8 12.38 17.83 -4.91
CA ASN A 8 11.77 17.50 -6.20
C ASN A 8 11.97 16.02 -6.53
N VAL A 9 10.88 15.31 -6.78
CA VAL A 9 10.89 13.94 -7.33
C VAL A 9 10.44 14.07 -8.79
N ILE A 10 11.36 13.84 -9.71
CA ILE A 10 11.04 13.78 -11.14
C ILE A 10 10.86 12.30 -11.49
N ILE A 11 9.63 11.92 -11.83
CA ILE A 11 9.30 10.56 -12.24
C ILE A 11 9.48 10.48 -13.76
N HIS A 12 10.46 9.71 -14.20
CA HIS A 12 10.63 9.38 -15.62
C HIS A 12 9.83 8.12 -15.93
N VAL A 13 8.79 8.28 -16.75
CA VAL A 13 7.98 7.17 -17.27
C VAL A 13 8.53 6.83 -18.66
N PRO A 14 9.14 5.66 -18.86
CA PRO A 14 9.58 5.23 -20.19
C PRO A 14 8.37 5.01 -21.11
N GLU A 15 8.52 5.28 -22.40
CA GLU A 15 7.44 5.24 -23.40
C GLU A 15 6.76 3.86 -23.50
N ASN A 16 7.46 2.79 -23.11
CA ASN A 16 6.99 1.41 -23.14
C ASN A 16 6.70 0.82 -21.75
N MET A 17 6.44 1.67 -20.75
CA MET A 17 6.15 1.20 -19.40
C MET A 17 4.84 0.41 -19.37
N ASP A 18 4.92 -0.84 -18.90
CA ASP A 18 3.74 -1.64 -18.61
C ASP A 18 3.17 -1.25 -17.24
N PHE A 19 2.13 -0.43 -17.26
CA PHE A 19 1.44 0.01 -16.04
C PHE A 19 0.72 -1.13 -15.32
N HIS A 20 0.34 -2.20 -16.01
CA HIS A 20 -0.27 -3.37 -15.36
C HIS A 20 0.77 -4.12 -14.55
N ALA A 21 1.92 -4.43 -15.14
CA ALA A 21 3.04 -5.06 -14.43
C ALA A 21 3.53 -4.22 -13.25
N LEU A 22 3.56 -2.89 -13.41
CA LEU A 22 3.89 -1.97 -12.31
C LEU A 22 2.82 -2.02 -11.21
N SER A 23 1.53 -1.99 -11.58
CA SER A 23 0.43 -2.06 -10.62
C SER A 23 0.44 -3.36 -9.84
N ASP A 24 0.69 -4.50 -10.49
CA ASP A 24 0.80 -5.81 -9.85
C ASP A 24 1.92 -5.82 -8.82
N LYS A 25 3.09 -5.28 -9.18
CA LYS A 25 4.24 -5.18 -8.28
C LYS A 25 3.98 -4.26 -7.08
N ILE A 26 3.27 -3.16 -7.29
CA ILE A 26 2.85 -2.26 -6.21
C ILE A 26 1.88 -2.98 -5.26
N ASN A 27 0.92 -3.73 -5.80
CA ASN A 27 -0.03 -4.51 -5.02
C ASN A 27 0.69 -5.59 -4.18
N GLU A 28 1.62 -6.32 -4.78
CA GLU A 28 2.47 -7.30 -4.10
C GLU A 28 3.25 -6.65 -2.95
N PHE A 29 3.91 -5.52 -3.21
CA PHE A 29 4.65 -4.79 -2.19
C PHE A 29 3.75 -4.35 -1.01
N HIS A 30 2.53 -3.87 -1.28
CA HIS A 30 1.60 -3.50 -0.22
C HIS A 30 1.21 -4.71 0.64
N LEU A 31 0.96 -5.86 0.04
CA LEU A 31 0.65 -7.10 0.76
C LEU A 31 1.82 -7.53 1.66
N GLU A 32 3.04 -7.55 1.13
CA GLU A 32 4.25 -7.88 1.89
C GLU A 32 4.43 -6.97 3.10
N VAL A 33 4.21 -5.66 2.93
CA VAL A 33 4.34 -4.68 4.02
C VAL A 33 3.29 -4.94 5.11
N VAL A 34 2.04 -5.20 4.72
CA VAL A 34 0.96 -5.50 5.68
C VAL A 34 1.26 -6.79 6.43
N GLU A 35 1.60 -7.86 5.72
CA GLU A 35 1.95 -9.15 6.32
C GLU A 35 3.13 -9.02 7.29
N ARG A 36 4.23 -8.40 6.86
CA ARG A 36 5.41 -8.20 7.70
C ARG A 36 5.07 -7.44 8.98
N ARG A 37 4.26 -6.37 8.88
CA ARG A 37 3.84 -5.57 10.04
C ARG A 37 2.98 -6.41 10.99
N LEU A 38 1.98 -7.12 10.48
CA LEU A 38 1.13 -7.99 11.29
C LEU A 38 1.93 -9.11 11.96
N ASN A 39 2.87 -9.73 11.26
CA ASN A 39 3.72 -10.78 11.80
C ASN A 39 4.71 -10.28 12.85
N SER A 40 5.23 -9.06 12.69
CA SER A 40 6.10 -8.42 13.69
C SER A 40 5.36 -7.84 14.90
N SER A 41 4.02 -7.81 14.87
CA SER A 41 3.22 -7.26 15.95
C SER A 41 2.93 -8.32 17.03
N ASN A 42 2.77 -7.87 18.27
CA ASN A 42 2.35 -8.72 19.40
C ASN A 42 0.83 -8.94 19.44
N LEU A 43 0.14 -8.80 18.29
CA LEU A 43 -1.30 -8.99 18.19
C LEU A 43 -1.64 -10.48 18.19
N THR A 44 -2.75 -10.81 18.85
CA THR A 44 -3.38 -12.12 18.72
C THR A 44 -3.96 -12.31 17.31
N THR A 45 -4.24 -13.55 16.92
CA THR A 45 -4.83 -13.86 15.61
C THR A 45 -6.14 -13.09 15.38
N VAL A 46 -6.99 -12.98 16.41
CA VAL A 46 -8.27 -12.26 16.31
C VAL A 46 -8.05 -10.77 16.07
N GLU A 47 -7.08 -10.17 16.74
CA GLU A 47 -6.75 -8.75 16.53
C GLU A 47 -6.11 -8.51 15.15
N LYS A 48 -5.28 -9.43 14.66
CA LYS A 48 -4.73 -9.35 13.30
C LYS A 48 -5.85 -9.38 12.25
N ILE A 49 -6.85 -10.24 12.43
CA ILE A 49 -8.04 -10.31 11.56
C ILE A 49 -8.79 -8.98 11.60
N ALA A 50 -9.05 -8.44 12.80
CA ALA A 50 -9.75 -7.16 12.95
C ALA A 50 -9.00 -5.99 12.27
N VAL A 51 -7.67 -5.99 12.28
CA VAL A 51 -6.86 -5.01 11.55
C VAL A 51 -7.03 -5.17 10.04
N ILE A 52 -7.00 -6.41 9.53
CA ILE A 52 -7.23 -6.69 8.09
C ILE A 52 -8.62 -6.21 7.67
N ASP A 53 -9.66 -6.54 8.45
CA ASP A 53 -11.04 -6.09 8.20
C ASP A 53 -11.11 -4.57 8.14
N LYS A 54 -10.43 -3.88 9.07
CA LYS A 54 -10.39 -2.42 9.08
C LYS A 54 -9.66 -1.83 7.87
N ILE A 55 -8.59 -2.45 7.40
CA ILE A 55 -7.90 -2.05 6.17
C ILE A 55 -8.85 -2.19 4.98
N LEU A 56 -9.56 -3.31 4.86
CA LEU A 56 -10.54 -3.54 3.79
C LEU A 56 -11.67 -2.51 3.82
N ASP A 57 -12.22 -2.20 4.99
CA ASP A 57 -13.24 -1.15 5.14
C ASP A 57 -12.72 0.23 4.72
N ASN A 58 -11.49 0.56 5.10
CA ASN A 58 -10.86 1.82 4.70
C ASN A 58 -10.62 1.89 3.19
N LEU A 59 -10.29 0.78 2.54
CA LEU A 59 -10.14 0.71 1.08
C LEU A 59 -11.49 0.89 0.38
N LYS A 60 -12.53 0.18 0.83
CA LYS A 60 -13.90 0.30 0.29
C LYS A 60 -14.50 1.69 0.49
N SER A 61 -14.28 2.32 1.64
CA SER A 61 -14.79 3.68 1.90
C SER A 61 -14.14 4.75 1.02
N ARG A 62 -12.96 4.45 0.44
CA ARG A 62 -12.25 5.31 -0.52
C ARG A 62 -12.56 4.94 -1.97
N GLU A 63 -13.33 3.88 -2.19
CA GLU A 63 -13.76 3.43 -3.50
C GLU A 63 -14.85 4.37 -4.03
N LEU A 64 -14.56 5.03 -5.15
CA LEU A 64 -15.52 5.75 -5.97
C LEU A 64 -15.45 5.13 -7.37
N ASP A 65 -16.56 4.52 -7.81
CA ASP A 65 -16.66 3.84 -9.12
C ASP A 65 -15.60 2.76 -9.36
N GLY A 66 -15.29 1.93 -8.35
CA GLY A 66 -14.28 0.87 -8.45
C GLY A 66 -12.83 1.37 -8.37
N ILE A 67 -12.62 2.69 -8.20
CA ILE A 67 -11.31 3.31 -8.07
C ILE A 67 -11.12 3.80 -6.63
N ILE A 68 -10.11 3.27 -5.95
CA ILE A 68 -9.72 3.72 -4.62
C ILE A 68 -8.92 5.04 -4.78
N LYS A 69 -9.48 6.16 -4.28
CA LYS A 69 -8.83 7.49 -4.28
C LYS A 69 -8.00 7.72 -3.02
#